data_AF-A0A2W0BKI4-F1
#
_entry.id   AF-A0A2W0BKI4-F1
#
_cell.length_a   1.000
_cell.length_b   1.000
_cell.length_c   1.000
_cell.angle_alpha   90.00
_cell.angle_beta   90.00
_cell.angle_gamma   90.00
#
_symmetry.space_group_name_H-M   'P 1'
#
loop_
_entity.id
_entity.type
_entity.pdbx_description
1 polymer ?
#
loop_
_entity_poly.entity_id
_entity_poly.type
_entity_poly.pdbx_seq_one_letter_code
_entity_poly.pdbx_strand_id
1 'polypeptide(L)'
;MLELVGLAIAVTAISALARGRGASPILAGSVAVGGYVLILFGGMFFVPRGEARILLLVIAWAWIAVVAGYLRFVVGARLPKPDSKWNCSNCRYLNNASSVICEACQQPWKTA
;
A
#
# COMPACT_ATOMS: atom_id res chain seq x y z
N MET A 1 14.19 6.03 -16.41
CA MET A 1 12.95 6.85 -16.32
C MET A 1 11.71 6.00 -16.04
N LEU A 2 11.44 4.93 -16.82
CA LEU A 2 10.26 4.07 -16.60
C LEU A 2 10.16 3.50 -15.17
N GLU A 3 11.28 3.14 -14.55
CA GLU A 3 11.31 2.63 -13.17
C GLU A 3 10.78 3.66 -12.14
N LEU A 4 11.19 4.93 -12.27
CA LEU A 4 10.75 5.99 -11.37
C LEU A 4 9.26 6.31 -11.54
N VAL A 5 8.78 6.30 -12.79
CA VAL A 5 7.34 6.44 -13.08
C VAL A 5 6.56 5.27 -12.48
N GLY A 6 7.05 4.04 -12.66
CA GLY A 6 6.46 2.85 -12.07
C GLY A 6 6.39 2.95 -10.54
N LEU A 7 7.49 3.36 -9.89
CA LEU A 7 7.54 3.53 -8.45
C LEU A 7 6.55 4.60 -7.97
N ALA A 8 6.48 5.74 -8.66
CA ALA A 8 5.53 6.81 -8.32
C ALA A 8 4.07 6.32 -8.40
N ILE A 9 3.72 5.56 -9.44
CA ILE A 9 2.39 4.94 -9.59
C ILE A 9 2.14 3.96 -8.44
N ALA A 10 3.10 3.07 -8.15
CA ALA A 10 2.97 2.07 -7.11
C ALA A 10 2.79 2.69 -5.72
N VAL A 11 3.55 3.73 -5.39
CA VAL A 11 3.47 4.44 -4.10
C VAL A 11 2.15 5.20 -3.96
N THR A 12 1.66 5.80 -5.06
CA THR A 12 0.34 6.45 -5.09
C THR A 12 -0.77 5.43 -4.83
N ALA A 13 -0.69 4.26 -5.49
CA ALA A 13 -1.63 3.16 -5.28
C ALA A 13 -1.57 2.61 -3.85
N ILE A 14 -0.38 2.42 -3.28
CA ILE A 14 -0.18 2.01 -1.89
C ILE A 14 -0.77 3.02 -0.91
N SER A 15 -0.58 4.31 -1.14
CA SER A 15 -1.13 5.38 -0.30
C SER A 15 -2.67 5.42 -0.36
N ALA A 16 -3.26 5.22 -1.55
CA ALA A 16 -4.70 5.10 -1.70
C ALA A 16 -5.25 3.85 -0.99
N LEU A 17 -4.58 2.70 -1.14
CA LEU A 17 -4.94 1.46 -0.47
C LEU A 17 -4.85 1.58 1.05
N ALA A 18 -3.78 2.19 1.57
CA ALA A 18 -3.59 2.41 3.00
C ALA A 18 -4.74 3.25 3.59
N ARG A 19 -5.10 4.37 2.95
CA ARG A 19 -6.26 5.19 3.34
C ARG A 19 -7.54 4.36 3.39
N GLY A 20 -7.81 3.61 2.33
CA GLY A 20 -8.99 2.75 2.27
C GLY A 20 -9.02 1.63 3.30
N ARG A 21 -7.89 1.35 3.96
CA ARG A 21 -7.79 0.37 5.05
C ARG A 21 -7.70 0.97 6.44
N GLY A 22 -7.77 2.31 6.54
CA GLY A 22 -7.60 3.03 7.79
C GLY A 22 -6.15 3.09 8.30
N ALA A 23 -5.16 2.77 7.46
CA ALA A 23 -3.76 2.99 7.77
C ALA A 23 -3.30 4.38 7.32
N SER A 24 -2.23 4.89 7.95
CA SER A 24 -1.60 6.15 7.55
C SER A 24 -1.00 6.04 6.15
N PRO A 25 -1.47 6.82 5.16
CA PRO A 25 -0.90 6.81 3.81
C PRO A 25 0.56 7.27 3.79
N ILE A 26 0.92 8.25 4.63
CA ILE A 26 2.28 8.78 4.69
C ILE A 26 3.22 7.67 5.15
N LEU A 27 2.86 6.99 6.25
CA LEU A 27 3.68 5.89 6.76
C LEU A 27 3.81 4.76 5.73
N ALA A 28 2.69 4.35 5.13
CA ALA A 28 2.70 3.28 4.12
C ALA A 28 3.55 3.63 2.89
N GLY A 29 3.43 4.86 2.39
CA GLY A 29 4.25 5.36 1.29
C GLY A 29 5.74 5.44 1.66
N SER A 30 6.07 5.96 2.84
CA SER A 30 7.45 6.03 3.34
C SER A 30 8.08 4.66 3.51
N VAL A 31 7.35 3.67 4.03
CA VAL A 31 7.83 2.28 4.16
C VAL A 31 8.06 1.64 2.79
N ALA A 32 7.15 1.87 1.83
CA ALA A 32 7.28 1.35 0.47
C ALA A 32 8.53 1.94 -0.23
N VAL A 33 8.67 3.27 -0.25
CA VAL A 33 9.81 3.96 -0.88
C VAL A 33 11.11 3.66 -0.15
N GLY A 34 11.10 3.77 1.19
CA GLY A 34 12.29 3.55 2.01
C GLY A 34 12.86 2.15 1.82
N GLY A 35 12.03 1.11 1.89
CA GLY A 35 12.50 -0.25 1.64
C GLY A 35 12.97 -0.47 0.20
N TYR A 36 12.28 0.09 -0.79
CA TYR A 36 12.72 0.03 -2.20
C TYR A 36 14.13 0.64 -2.39
N VAL A 37 14.36 1.83 -1.84
CA VAL A 37 15.66 2.52 -1.90
C VAL A 37 16.72 1.76 -1.10
N LEU A 38 16.41 1.30 0.11
CA LEU A 38 17.35 0.54 0.94
C LEU A 38 17.77 -0.77 0.26
N ILE A 39 16.87 -1.47 -0.41
CA ILE A 39 17.21 -2.69 -1.15
C ILE A 39 18.12 -2.36 -2.33
N LEU A 40 17.80 -1.34 -3.13
CA LEU A 40 18.61 -1.00 -4.31
C LEU A 40 20.00 -0.47 -3.96
N PHE A 41 20.10 0.41 -2.97
CA PHE A 41 21.36 1.06 -2.61
C PHE A 41 22.14 0.30 -1.55
N GLY A 42 21.46 -0.22 -0.52
CA GLY A 42 22.06 -1.02 0.54
C GLY A 42 22.44 -2.42 0.07
N GLY A 43 21.64 -3.04 -0.80
CA GLY A 43 21.93 -4.39 -1.31
C GLY A 43 23.23 -4.50 -2.10
N MET A 44 23.70 -3.40 -2.69
CA MET A 44 24.98 -3.36 -3.41
C MET A 44 26.20 -3.63 -2.51
N PHE A 45 26.08 -3.45 -1.20
CA PHE A 45 27.15 -3.77 -0.25
C PHE A 45 27.23 -5.25 0.12
N PHE A 46 26.15 -6.00 -0.07
CA PHE A 46 26.02 -7.38 0.39
C PHE A 46 25.97 -8.41 -0.74
N VAL A 47 25.68 -8.00 -1.98
CA VAL A 47 25.59 -8.90 -3.13
C VAL A 47 26.85 -8.81 -4.00
N PRO A 48 27.42 -9.94 -4.46
CA PRO A 48 28.60 -9.95 -5.33
C PRO A 48 28.42 -9.09 -6.59
N ARG A 49 29.49 -8.40 -7.01
CA ARG A 49 29.49 -7.33 -8.05
C ARG A 49 29.11 -7.75 -9.49
N GLY A 50 28.59 -8.95 -9.70
CA GLY A 50 28.07 -9.40 -11.01
C GLY A 50 26.71 -8.77 -11.36
N GLU A 51 25.79 -9.54 -11.97
CA GLU A 51 24.43 -9.12 -12.34
C GLU A 51 23.47 -8.87 -11.16
N ALA A 52 24.01 -8.46 -10.01
CA ALA A 52 23.24 -8.15 -8.80
C ALA A 52 22.15 -7.11 -9.02
N ARG A 53 22.32 -6.21 -10.00
CA ARG A 53 21.36 -5.13 -10.27
C ARG A 53 19.96 -5.64 -10.60
N ILE A 54 19.83 -6.67 -11.44
CA ILE A 54 18.52 -7.21 -11.82
C ILE A 54 17.89 -7.90 -10.60
N LEU A 55 18.67 -8.68 -9.86
CA LEU A 55 18.20 -9.32 -8.63
C LEU A 55 17.69 -8.29 -7.61
N LEU A 56 18.45 -7.23 -7.35
CA LEU A 56 18.05 -6.16 -6.42
C LEU A 56 16.79 -5.42 -6.90
N LEU A 57 16.64 -5.18 -8.21
CA LEU A 57 15.41 -4.62 -8.77
C LEU A 57 14.22 -5.53 -8.56
N VAL A 58 14.36 -6.83 -8.79
CA VAL A 58 13.29 -7.82 -8.55
C VAL A 58 12.92 -7.85 -7.07
N ILE A 59 13.90 -7.87 -6.16
CA ILE A 59 13.65 -7.86 -4.71
C ILE A 59 12.97 -6.55 -4.28
N ALA A 60 13.38 -5.42 -4.84
CA ALA A 60 12.79 -4.12 -4.52
C ALA A 60 11.31 -4.05 -4.97
N TRP A 61 10.98 -4.60 -6.14
CA TRP A 61 9.59 -4.71 -6.58
C TRP A 61 8.78 -5.75 -5.81
N ALA A 62 9.42 -6.86 -5.39
CA ALA A 62 8.81 -7.83 -4.50
C ALA A 62 8.47 -7.19 -3.14
N TRP A 63 9.32 -6.31 -2.62
CA TRP A 63 9.02 -5.52 -1.42
C TRP A 63 7.76 -4.65 -1.58
N ILE A 64 7.63 -3.93 -2.70
CA ILE A 64 6.42 -3.15 -3.02
C ILE A 64 5.17 -4.05 -3.01
N ALA A 65 5.25 -5.24 -3.62
CA ALA A 65 4.17 -6.21 -3.64
C ALA A 65 3.82 -6.73 -2.23
N VAL A 66 4.83 -6.98 -1.38
CA VAL A 66 4.65 -7.39 0.02
C VAL A 66 3.93 -6.30 0.82
N VAL A 67 4.33 -5.04 0.69
CA VAL A 67 3.67 -3.91 1.36
C VAL A 67 2.20 -3.81 0.92
N ALA A 68 1.95 -3.88 -0.40
CA ALA A 68 0.58 -3.86 -0.92
C ALA A 68 -0.25 -5.05 -0.42
N GLY A 69 0.32 -6.26 -0.40
CA GLY A 69 -0.33 -7.47 0.12
C GLY A 69 -0.65 -7.36 1.61
N TYR A 70 0.29 -6.88 2.43
CA TYR A 70 0.08 -6.63 3.85
C TYR A 70 -1.09 -5.66 4.08
N LEU A 71 -1.12 -4.53 3.38
CA LEU A 71 -2.23 -3.59 3.42
C LEU A 71 -3.54 -4.25 2.97
N ARG A 72 -3.52 -5.05 1.89
CA ARG A 72 -4.69 -5.67 1.29
C ARG A 72 -5.25 -6.86 2.09
N PHE A 73 -4.47 -7.55 2.89
CA PHE A 73 -4.95 -8.78 3.54
C PHE A 73 -4.88 -8.74 5.06
N VAL A 74 -3.99 -7.92 5.64
CA VAL A 74 -3.80 -7.87 7.09
C VAL A 74 -4.45 -6.64 7.69
N VAL A 75 -4.19 -5.45 7.12
CA VAL A 75 -4.69 -4.19 7.68
C VAL A 75 -6.21 -4.05 7.53
N GLY A 76 -6.89 -3.68 8.62
CA GLY A 76 -8.32 -3.38 8.63
C GLY A 76 -9.25 -4.60 8.72
N ALA A 77 -8.72 -5.83 8.71
CA ALA A 77 -9.54 -7.05 8.81
C ALA A 77 -10.04 -7.33 10.24
N ARG A 78 -9.31 -6.88 11.26
CA ARG A 78 -9.61 -7.16 12.69
C ARG A 78 -9.39 -5.98 13.64
N LEU A 79 -9.11 -4.80 13.11
CA LEU A 79 -8.84 -3.62 13.94
C LEU A 79 -10.16 -2.96 14.36
N PRO A 80 -10.28 -2.50 15.62
CA PRO A 80 -11.38 -1.64 16.06
C PRO A 80 -11.45 -0.40 15.16
N LYS A 81 -12.65 -0.08 14.68
CA LYS A 81 -12.86 1.08 13.81
C LYS A 81 -13.10 2.29 14.71
N PRO A 82 -12.31 3.37 14.58
CA PRO A 82 -12.61 4.62 15.27
C PRO A 82 -13.98 5.15 14.84
N ASP A 83 -14.69 5.80 15.75
CA ASP A 83 -15.73 6.79 15.47
C ASP A 83 -16.82 6.35 14.48
N SER A 84 -17.43 5.17 14.66
CA SER A 84 -18.55 4.68 13.83
C SER A 84 -18.27 4.58 12.31
N LYS A 85 -17.00 4.58 11.90
CA LYS A 85 -16.60 4.35 10.52
C LYS A 85 -17.03 2.98 10.04
N TRP A 86 -17.41 2.88 8.76
CA TRP A 86 -17.96 1.65 8.18
C TRP A 86 -17.13 1.18 6.98
N ASN A 87 -17.03 -0.14 6.81
CA ASN A 87 -16.39 -0.73 5.63
C ASN A 87 -17.43 -0.94 4.54
N CYS A 88 -17.13 -0.51 3.32
CA CYS A 88 -17.96 -0.83 2.17
C CYS A 88 -18.05 -2.35 1.97
N SER A 89 -19.28 -2.87 1.86
CA SER A 89 -19.52 -4.29 1.60
C SER A 89 -18.99 -4.74 0.23
N ASN A 90 -18.97 -3.84 -0.75
CA ASN A 90 -18.47 -4.11 -2.11
C ASN A 90 -16.93 -4.11 -2.18
N CYS A 91 -16.27 -3.01 -1.83
CA CYS A 91 -14.82 -2.85 -2.06
C CYS A 91 -13.95 -2.87 -0.79
N ARG A 92 -14.56 -3.01 0.40
CA ARG A 92 -13.88 -3.02 1.71
C ARG A 92 -13.15 -1.72 2.10
N TYR A 93 -13.40 -0.63 1.39
CA TYR A 93 -12.91 0.70 1.75
C TYR A 93 -13.54 1.18 3.08
N LEU A 94 -12.73 1.73 3.97
CA LEU A 94 -13.15 2.33 5.24
C LEU A 94 -13.63 3.77 5.00
N ASN A 95 -14.94 3.99 5.09
CA ASN A 95 -15.58 5.28 4.94
C ASN A 95 -15.74 6.00 6.27
N ASN A 96 -15.90 7.32 6.22
CA ASN A 96 -16.32 8.09 7.39
C ASN A 96 -17.75 7.73 7.82
N ALA A 97 -18.07 7.93 9.09
CA ALA A 97 -19.39 7.63 9.64
C ALA A 97 -20.52 8.42 9.00
N SER A 98 -20.26 9.67 8.61
CA SER A 98 -21.22 10.54 7.93
C SER A 98 -21.40 10.22 6.44
N SER A 99 -20.53 9.38 5.85
CA SER A 99 -20.60 9.04 4.44
C SER A 99 -21.76 8.08 4.18
N VAL A 100 -22.74 8.51 3.37
CA VAL A 100 -23.88 7.67 2.92
C VAL A 100 -23.59 6.90 1.64
N ILE A 101 -22.50 7.25 0.95
CA ILE A 101 -21.99 6.60 -0.26
C ILE A 101 -20.51 6.29 -0.04
N CYS A 102 -20.04 5.17 -0.58
CA CYS A 102 -18.63 4.79 -0.51
C CYS A 102 -17.76 5.75 -1.33
N GLU A 103 -16.78 6.39 -0.69
CA GLU A 103 -15.88 7.37 -1.31
C GLU A 103 -15.04 6.78 -2.44
N ALA A 104 -14.79 5.46 -2.42
CA ALA A 104 -13.97 4.77 -3.42
C ALA A 104 -14.75 4.21 -4.61
N CYS A 105 -15.88 3.54 -4.37
CA CYS A 105 -16.61 2.82 -5.43
C CYS A 105 -18.01 3.36 -5.71
N GLN A 106 -18.40 4.47 -5.05
CA GLN A 106 -19.67 5.16 -5.25
C GLN A 106 -20.92 4.31 -5.01
N GLN A 107 -20.78 3.17 -4.32
CA GLN A 107 -21.91 2.34 -3.89
C GLN A 107 -22.54 2.90 -2.62
N PRO A 108 -23.88 2.89 -2.49
CA PRO A 108 -24.56 3.36 -1.29
C PRO A 108 -24.18 2.52 -0.06
N TRP A 109 -24.24 3.14 1.12
CA TRP A 109 -24.10 2.41 2.37
C TRP A 109 -25.23 1.37 2.46
N LYS A 110 -24.83 0.12 2.71
CA LYS A 110 -25.74 -0.96 3.08
C LYS A 110 -25.38 -1.34 4.50
N THR A 111 -26.32 -1.16 5.42
CA THR A 111 -26.26 -1.83 6.72
C THR A 111 -26.19 -3.33 6.43
N ALA A 112 -25.09 -3.96 6.82
CA ALA A 112 -24.97 -5.41 6.81
C ALA A 112 -25.94 -6.01 7.84
#